data_AF-A0AAN9AYR1-F1
#
_entry.id   AF-A0AAN9AYR1-F1
#
_cell.length_a   1.000
_cell.length_b   1.000
_cell.length_c   1.000
_cell.angle_alpha   90.00
_cell.angle_beta   90.00
_cell.angle_gamma   90.00
#
_symmetry.space_group_name_H-M   'P 1'
#
loop_
_entity.id
_entity.type
_entity.pdbx_description
1 polymer ?
#
loop_
_entity_poly.entity_id
_entity_poly.type
_entity_poly.pdbx_seq_one_letter_code
_entity_poly.pdbx_strand_id
1 'polypeptide(L)'
;MKSSALLCVFLAIAFIMATTHGWSGHVCTRTVCYRTHRVCRYRWWGSCASYKTSRRSYNCNQKYCCPGWRDMGNGNCTMRIGSKD
;
A
#
# COMPACT_ATOMS: atom_id res chain seq x y z
N MET A 1 0.04 40.79 -18.43
CA MET A 1 -0.49 39.42 -18.18
C MET A 1 0.41 38.80 -17.12
N LYS A 2 -0.10 38.72 -15.89
CA LYS A 2 0.67 38.45 -14.66
C LYS A 2 0.94 36.95 -14.48
N SER A 3 2.22 36.61 -14.33
CA SER A 3 2.79 35.59 -13.42
C SER A 3 1.85 34.53 -12.84
N SER A 4 1.23 33.70 -13.68
CA SER A 4 0.33 32.61 -13.22
C SER A 4 0.98 31.22 -13.31
N ALA A 5 2.09 31.08 -14.04
CA ALA A 5 2.77 29.80 -14.23
C ALA A 5 3.62 29.38 -13.02
N LEU A 6 4.23 30.33 -12.31
CA LEU A 6 5.11 30.03 -11.17
C LEU A 6 4.34 29.43 -9.98
N LEU A 7 3.14 29.93 -9.69
CA LEU A 7 2.30 29.46 -8.58
C LEU A 7 1.88 27.98 -8.72
N CYS A 8 1.56 27.54 -9.94
CA CYS A 8 1.15 26.15 -10.19
C CYS A 8 2.28 25.14 -9.96
N VAL A 9 3.54 25.53 -10.20
CA VAL A 9 4.71 24.66 -10.00
C VAL A 9 4.98 24.42 -8.51
N PHE A 10 4.87 25.44 -7.66
CA PHE A 10 5.05 25.28 -6.22
C PHE A 10 3.97 24.40 -5.58
N LEU A 11 2.71 24.53 -6.03
CA LEU A 11 1.60 23.69 -5.55
C LEU A 11 1.81 22.22 -5.90
N ALA A 12 2.34 21.90 -7.08
CA ALA A 12 2.63 20.53 -7.48
C ALA A 12 3.76 19.89 -6.64
N ILE A 13 4.82 20.65 -6.34
CA ILE A 13 5.95 20.15 -5.54
C ILE A 13 5.55 19.87 -4.09
N ALA A 14 4.71 20.73 -3.49
CA ALA A 14 4.18 20.51 -2.14
C ALA A 14 3.33 19.23 -2.04
N PHE A 15 2.53 18.92 -3.06
CA PHE A 15 1.70 17.71 -3.09
C PHE A 15 2.54 16.42 -3.23
N ILE A 16 3.65 16.49 -3.97
CA ILE A 16 4.57 15.36 -4.16
C ILE A 16 5.35 15.07 -2.86
N MET A 17 5.76 16.09 -2.10
CA MET A 17 6.45 15.89 -0.82
C MET A 17 5.53 15.43 0.31
N ALA A 18 4.26 15.86 0.32
CA ALA A 18 3.29 15.42 1.32
C ALA A 18 2.99 13.91 1.24
N THR A 19 3.01 13.34 0.04
CA THR A 19 2.69 11.91 -0.17
C THR A 19 3.85 10.96 0.16
N THR A 20 5.09 11.46 0.26
CA THR A 20 6.29 10.64 0.53
C THR A 20 6.71 10.61 2.01
N HIS A 21 6.23 11.54 2.85
CA HIS A 21 6.66 11.73 4.25
C HIS A 21 5.59 11.37 5.30
N GLY A 22 4.69 10.44 4.99
CA GLY A 22 3.63 10.04 5.93
C GLY A 22 4.00 8.92 6.92
N TRP A 23 5.19 8.32 6.87
CA TRP A 23 5.51 7.17 7.72
C TRP A 23 6.64 7.46 8.70
N SER A 24 6.39 7.33 10.00
CA SER A 24 7.35 7.61 11.07
C SER A 24 7.23 6.60 12.23
N GLY A 25 8.26 6.51 13.07
CA GLY A 25 8.32 5.54 14.17
C GLY A 25 8.78 4.14 13.71
N HIS A 26 8.13 3.09 14.23
CA HIS A 26 8.48 1.69 13.93
C HIS A 26 7.83 1.21 12.63
N VAL A 27 8.42 1.61 11.50
CA VAL A 27 7.94 1.29 10.16
C VAL A 27 8.75 0.16 9.54
N CYS A 28 8.06 -0.86 9.06
CA CYS A 28 8.63 -2.00 8.35
C CYS A 28 8.20 -1.95 6.87
N THR A 29 9.04 -2.49 5.99
CA THR A 29 8.73 -2.60 4.56
C THR A 29 8.60 -4.06 4.18
N ARG A 30 7.52 -4.42 3.47
CA ARG A 30 7.32 -5.72 2.87
C ARG A 30 7.63 -5.63 1.38
N THR A 31 8.75 -6.23 1.00
CA THR A 31 9.16 -6.31 -0.41
C THR A 31 8.34 -7.35 -1.17
N VAL A 32 8.04 -8.49 -0.55
CA VAL A 32 7.32 -9.59 -1.19
C VAL A 32 5.88 -9.68 -0.70
N CYS A 33 4.92 -9.53 -1.62
CA CYS A 33 3.52 -9.80 -1.38
C CYS A 33 3.07 -11.07 -2.10
N TYR A 34 1.96 -11.64 -1.66
CA TYR A 34 1.36 -12.81 -2.29
C TYR A 34 -0.01 -12.45 -2.84
N ARG A 35 -0.23 -12.70 -4.13
CA ARG A 35 -1.54 -12.58 -4.76
C ARG A 35 -2.11 -13.97 -5.01
N THR A 36 -3.35 -14.15 -4.60
CA THR A 36 -4.11 -15.36 -4.90
C THR A 36 -4.77 -15.20 -6.26
N HIS A 37 -4.42 -16.05 -7.20
CA HIS A 37 -5.02 -16.11 -8.52
C HIS A 37 -5.95 -17.33 -8.59
N ARG A 38 -7.12 -17.13 -9.19
CA ARG A 38 -7.99 -18.24 -9.60
C ARG A 38 -7.86 -18.40 -11.10
N VAL A 39 -7.37 -19.55 -11.54
CA VAL A 39 -7.27 -19.89 -12.96
C VAL A 39 -8.31 -20.95 -13.25
N CYS A 40 -9.09 -20.75 -14.31
CA CYS A 40 -10.06 -21.75 -14.73
C CYS A 40 -9.33 -23.00 -15.24
N ARG A 41 -9.63 -24.16 -14.67
CA ARG A 41 -9.03 -25.45 -15.07
C ARG A 41 -9.83 -26.14 -16.15
N TYR A 42 -11.15 -26.09 -16.03
CA TYR A 42 -12.07 -26.73 -16.98
C TYR A 42 -13.15 -25.72 -17.36
N ARG A 43 -13.29 -25.45 -18.67
CA ARG A 43 -14.37 -24.67 -19.24
C ARG A 43 -15.42 -25.61 -19.80
N TRP A 44 -16.69 -25.33 -19.51
CA TRP A 44 -17.83 -26.04 -20.08
C TRP A 44 -18.89 -25.00 -20.49
N TRP A 45 -19.34 -25.03 -21.74
CA TRP A 45 -20.33 -24.09 -22.30
C TRP A 45 -20.01 -22.61 -22.04
N GLY A 46 -18.75 -22.20 -22.26
CA GLY A 46 -18.30 -20.82 -22.03
C GLY A 46 -18.12 -20.42 -20.57
N SER A 47 -18.63 -21.20 -19.62
CA SER A 47 -18.51 -20.99 -18.18
C SER A 47 -17.35 -21.81 -17.59
N CYS A 48 -16.77 -21.33 -16.49
CA CYS A 48 -15.73 -22.07 -15.79
C CYS A 48 -16.34 -23.07 -14.81
N ALA A 49 -16.17 -24.37 -15.06
CA ALA A 49 -16.72 -25.44 -14.23
C ALA A 49 -15.85 -25.73 -13.00
N SER A 50 -14.56 -25.38 -13.04
CA SER A 50 -13.64 -25.62 -11.93
C SER A 50 -12.48 -24.63 -11.92
N TYR A 51 -12.19 -24.09 -10.75
CA TYR A 51 -11.09 -23.14 -10.53
C TYR A 51 -9.96 -23.82 -9.78
N LYS A 52 -8.72 -23.56 -10.22
CA LYS A 52 -7.52 -23.84 -9.45
C LYS A 52 -7.05 -22.54 -8.81
N THR A 53 -6.85 -22.57 -7.49
CA THR A 53 -6.27 -21.46 -6.76
C THR A 53 -4.75 -21.62 -6.75
N SER A 54 -4.02 -20.59 -7.14
CA SER A 54 -2.56 -20.55 -7.09
C SER A 54 -2.10 -19.26 -6.44
N ARG A 55 -1.04 -19.34 -5.63
CA ARG A 55 -0.46 -18.20 -4.94
C ARG A 55 0.83 -17.81 -5.63
N ARG A 56 0.93 -16.58 -6.13
CA ARG A 56 2.16 -16.05 -6.73
C ARG A 56 2.72 -14.93 -5.87
N SER A 57 4.01 -14.98 -5.61
CA SER A 57 4.75 -13.88 -5.01
C SER A 57 5.00 -12.79 -6.05
N TYR A 58 4.89 -11.53 -5.64
CA TYR A 58 5.24 -10.37 -6.47
C TYR A 58 5.90 -9.31 -5.59
N ASN A 59 6.73 -8.47 -6.21
CA ASN A 59 7.38 -7.36 -5.52
C ASN A 59 6.36 -6.22 -5.32
N CYS A 60 6.12 -5.80 -4.08
CA CYS A 60 5.06 -4.84 -3.73
C CYS A 60 5.52 -3.65 -2.88
N ASN A 61 6.74 -3.64 -2.35
CA ASN A 61 7.33 -2.56 -1.54
C ASN A 61 6.32 -1.78 -0.66
N GLN A 62 5.52 -2.50 0.14
CA GLN A 62 4.51 -1.90 1.00
C GLN A 62 5.11 -1.51 2.35
N LYS A 63 4.89 -0.26 2.80
CA LYS A 63 5.20 0.18 4.16
C LYS A 63 4.05 -0.16 5.10
N TYR A 64 4.37 -0.61 6.30
CA TYR A 64 3.40 -0.95 7.35
C TYR A 64 4.06 -0.78 8.73
N CYS A 65 3.27 -0.67 9.80
CA CYS A 65 3.84 -0.66 11.14
C CYS A 65 4.44 -2.02 11.48
N CYS A 66 5.62 -2.03 12.06
CA CYS A 66 6.28 -3.27 12.46
C CYS A 66 5.41 -4.08 13.44
N PRO A 67 5.53 -5.42 13.47
CA PRO A 67 4.80 -6.25 14.42
C PRO A 67 4.95 -5.73 15.85
N GLY A 68 3.83 -5.60 16.56
CA GLY A 68 3.79 -5.03 17.90
C GLY A 68 3.56 -3.51 17.94
N TRP A 69 3.47 -2.82 16.81
CA TRP A 69 3.16 -1.40 16.69
C TRP A 69 1.91 -1.18 15.84
N ARG A 70 1.11 -0.16 16.18
CA ARG A 70 -0.10 0.23 15.44
C ARG A 70 0.04 1.63 14.85
N ASP A 71 -0.65 1.85 13.73
CA ASP A 71 -0.77 3.17 13.11
C ASP A 71 -1.80 4.00 13.90
N MET A 72 -1.45 5.26 14.17
CA MET A 72 -2.34 6.24 14.81
C MET A 72 -3.20 7.03 13.80
N GLY A 73 -3.21 6.64 12.53
CA GLY A 73 -4.07 7.23 11.49
C GLY A 73 -3.35 8.23 10.58
N ASN A 74 -2.02 8.23 10.60
CA ASN A 74 -1.22 9.11 9.73
C ASN A 74 0.15 8.47 9.43
N GLY A 75 0.22 7.14 9.30
CA GLY A 75 1.45 6.37 9.16
C GLY A 75 2.43 6.52 10.33
N ASN A 76 1.94 6.94 11.50
CA ASN A 76 2.73 7.12 12.70
C ASN A 76 2.66 5.84 13.55
N CYS A 77 3.74 5.07 13.55
CA CYS A 77 3.85 3.75 14.15
C CYS A 77 4.58 3.79 15.50
N THR A 78 4.12 4.61 16.44
CA THR A 78 4.76 4.80 17.77
C THR A 78 3.96 4.24 18.93
N MET A 79 2.75 3.73 18.69
CA MET A 79 1.94 3.10 19.74
C MET A 79 2.11 1.58 19.71
N ARG A 80 2.36 0.97 20.87
CA ARG A 80 2.53 -0.48 21.01
C ARG A 80 1.17 -1.17 21.07
N ILE A 81 0.99 -2.30 20.40
CA ILE A 81 -0.27 -3.05 20.46
C ILE A 81 -0.45 -3.58 21.88
N GLY A 82 -1.57 -3.26 22.52
CA GLY A 82 -1.88 -3.67 23.89
C GLY A 82 -1.52 -2.67 24.99
N SER A 83 -0.97 -1.49 24.66
CA SER A 83 -0.99 -0.37 25.59
C SER A 83 -2.45 0.09 25.76
N LYS A 84 -3.02 -0.14 26.94
CA LYS A 84 -4.35 0.38 27.33
C LYS A 84 -4.24 1.89 27.47
N ASP A 85 -4.85 2.62 26.56
CA ASP A 85 -5.44 3.92 26.85
C ASP A 85 -6.91 3.69 27.21
#